data_AF-A2SMV8-F1
#
_entry.id   AF-A2SMV8-F1
#
_cell.length_a   1.000
_cell.length_b   1.000
_cell.length_c   1.000
_cell.angle_alpha   90.00
_cell.angle_beta   90.00
_cell.angle_gamma   90.00
#
_symmetry.space_group_name_H-M   'P 1'
#
loop_
_entity.id
_entity.type
_entity.pdbx_description
1 polymer ?
#
loop_
_entity_poly.entity_id
_entity_poly.type
_entity_poly.pdbx_seq_one_letter_code
_entity_poly.pdbx_strand_id
1 'polypeptide(L)'
;MAPVDPPEIAEKEDIHSILIKMAMETATSVANQVVVVDEALADLDQLLYRLQPKMTGRIRIQWWRKEKKDRYKRAVPAYWYWAKGSKSWLADDHPIPGLRRRGKTQGKFHRNREVMKVLLGVAQDLLEMRTKLINQIAAFSADTKKVVGPAGRKAGASKQTLRRIESEVDAGKHFDWSLEGTSSDKPDLT
;
A
#
# COMPACT_ATOMS: atom_id res chain seq x y z
N MET A 1 34.97 -18.16 46.96
CA MET A 1 33.74 -17.92 46.17
C MET A 1 34.16 -17.98 44.71
N ALA A 2 33.77 -19.04 43.99
CA ALA A 2 34.05 -19.13 42.56
C ALA A 2 33.06 -18.22 41.79
N PRO A 3 33.48 -17.55 40.71
CA PRO A 3 32.57 -16.77 39.88
C PRO A 3 31.55 -17.72 39.25
N VAL A 4 30.28 -17.36 39.38
CA VAL A 4 29.18 -18.04 38.68
C VAL A 4 29.20 -17.51 37.26
N ASP A 5 29.64 -18.35 36.31
CA ASP A 5 29.55 -18.00 34.90
C ASP A 5 28.07 -17.79 34.52
N PRO A 6 27.72 -16.69 33.83
CA PRO A 6 26.35 -16.42 33.45
C PRO A 6 25.84 -17.52 32.50
N PRO A 7 24.54 -17.89 32.59
CA PRO A 7 23.99 -18.96 31.79
C PRO A 7 24.13 -18.66 30.30
N GLU A 8 24.74 -19.60 29.58
CA GLU A 8 24.89 -19.63 28.13
C GLU A 8 23.48 -19.62 27.52
N ILE A 9 23.06 -18.47 26.99
CA ILE A 9 21.75 -18.31 26.35
C ILE A 9 21.85 -19.04 25.01
N ALA A 10 21.39 -20.29 25.01
CA ALA A 10 21.19 -21.09 23.80
C ALA A 10 20.51 -20.24 22.71
N GLU A 11 21.07 -20.28 21.50
CA GLU A 11 20.68 -19.55 20.29
C GLU A 11 19.18 -19.73 19.97
N LYS A 12 18.31 -18.97 20.64
CA LYS A 12 17.00 -18.66 20.10
C LYS A 12 17.27 -17.83 18.86
N GLU A 13 16.80 -18.29 17.70
CA GLU A 13 16.74 -17.44 16.50
C GLU A 13 16.30 -16.03 16.94
N ASP A 14 17.14 -15.05 16.63
CA ASP A 14 16.95 -13.67 17.06
C ASP A 14 15.52 -13.24 16.70
N ILE A 15 14.72 -12.91 17.71
CA ILE A 15 13.32 -12.49 17.57
C ILE A 15 13.22 -11.34 16.56
N HIS A 16 14.24 -10.48 16.47
CA HIS A 16 14.32 -9.42 15.48
C HIS A 16 14.36 -9.97 14.05
N SER A 17 15.15 -11.01 13.79
CA SER A 17 15.26 -11.66 12.49
C SER A 17 13.92 -12.26 12.04
N ILE A 18 13.23 -12.94 12.96
CA ILE A 18 11.90 -13.54 12.70
C ILE A 18 10.89 -12.45 12.32
N LEU A 19 10.83 -11.36 13.09
CA LEU A 19 9.90 -10.26 12.84
C LEU A 19 10.17 -9.55 11.51
N ILE A 20 11.44 -9.32 11.16
CA ILE A 20 11.83 -8.73 9.88
C ILE A 20 11.38 -9.64 8.73
N LYS A 21 11.64 -10.94 8.84
CA LYS A 21 11.28 -11.92 7.81
C LYS A 21 9.76 -11.95 7.58
N MET A 22 8.97 -12.04 8.64
CA MET A 22 7.50 -12.04 8.54
C MET A 22 6.95 -10.76 7.88
N ALA A 23 7.52 -9.60 8.22
CA ALA A 23 7.12 -8.33 7.63
C ALA A 23 7.45 -8.27 6.13
N MET A 24 8.64 -8.74 5.74
CA MET A 24 9.06 -8.81 4.34
C MET A 24 8.20 -9.78 3.54
N GLU A 25 7.95 -10.99 4.06
CA GLU A 25 7.10 -11.99 3.41
C GLU A 25 5.67 -11.47 3.20
N THR A 26 5.11 -10.79 4.20
CA THR A 26 3.78 -10.18 4.11
C THR A 26 3.76 -9.08 3.05
N ALA A 27 4.73 -8.17 3.07
CA ALA A 27 4.82 -7.08 2.10
C ALA A 27 4.99 -7.61 0.66
N THR A 28 5.85 -8.61 0.47
CA THR A 28 6.06 -9.28 -0.81
C THR A 28 4.81 -10.01 -1.28
N SER A 29 4.11 -10.72 -0.39
CA SER A 29 2.86 -11.40 -0.72
C SER A 29 1.80 -10.41 -1.23
N VAL A 30 1.57 -9.30 -0.53
CA VAL A 30 0.59 -8.29 -0.96
C VAL A 30 1.02 -7.62 -2.27
N ALA A 31 2.30 -7.33 -2.46
CA ALA A 31 2.82 -6.80 -3.72
C ALA A 31 2.58 -7.76 -4.90
N ASN A 32 2.85 -9.05 -4.70
CA ASN A 32 2.62 -10.09 -5.71
C ASN A 32 1.13 -10.19 -6.09
N GLN A 33 0.21 -10.06 -5.13
CA GLN A 33 -1.23 -10.03 -5.44
C GLN A 33 -1.62 -8.84 -6.32
N VAL A 34 -1.02 -7.67 -6.12
CA VAL A 34 -1.25 -6.51 -7.00
C VAL A 34 -0.74 -6.81 -8.41
N VAL A 35 0.42 -7.44 -8.56
CA VAL A 35 0.96 -7.83 -9.88
C VAL A 35 0.02 -8.79 -10.60
N VAL A 36 -0.46 -9.83 -9.93
CA VAL A 36 -1.41 -10.80 -10.51
C VAL A 36 -2.70 -10.11 -10.98
N VAL A 37 -3.23 -9.18 -10.19
CA VAL A 37 -4.41 -8.40 -10.58
C VAL A 37 -4.12 -7.48 -11.78
N ASP A 38 -2.94 -6.86 -11.82
CA ASP A 38 -2.52 -5.96 -12.90
C ASP A 38 -2.34 -6.72 -14.23
N GLU A 39 -1.79 -7.93 -14.18
CA GLU A 39 -1.69 -8.86 -15.32
C GLU A 39 -3.08 -9.28 -15.83
N ALA A 40 -3.97 -9.70 -14.92
CA ALA A 40 -5.34 -10.07 -15.28
C ALA A 40 -6.10 -8.90 -15.92
N LEU A 41 -5.91 -7.67 -15.43
CA LEU A 41 -6.48 -6.46 -16.03
C LEU A 41 -5.92 -6.17 -17.42
N ALA A 42 -4.63 -6.43 -17.65
CA ALA A 42 -4.01 -6.27 -18.96
C ALA A 42 -4.58 -7.28 -19.98
N ASP A 43 -4.71 -8.54 -19.60
CA ASP A 43 -5.32 -9.58 -20.44
C ASP A 43 -6.79 -9.25 -20.76
N LEU A 44 -7.53 -8.78 -19.75
CA LEU A 44 -8.90 -8.34 -19.93
C LEU A 44 -9.01 -7.16 -20.91
N ASP A 45 -8.11 -6.18 -20.84
CA ASP A 45 -8.09 -5.05 -21.78
C ASP A 45 -7.84 -5.51 -23.23
N GLN A 46 -7.01 -6.53 -23.43
CA GLN A 46 -6.81 -7.12 -24.76
C GLN A 46 -8.09 -7.78 -25.28
N LEU A 47 -8.82 -8.51 -24.42
CA LEU A 47 -10.11 -9.11 -24.79
C LEU A 47 -11.14 -8.04 -25.12
N LEU A 48 -11.25 -6.99 -24.29
CA LEU A 48 -12.11 -5.84 -24.54
C LEU A 48 -11.79 -5.18 -25.88
N TYR A 49 -10.51 -5.02 -26.22
CA TYR A 49 -10.09 -4.45 -27.50
C TYR A 49 -10.53 -5.27 -28.70
N ARG A 50 -10.39 -6.60 -28.62
CA ARG A 50 -10.71 -7.54 -29.72
C ARG A 50 -12.22 -7.68 -29.93
N LEU A 51 -13.00 -7.72 -28.85
CA LEU A 51 -14.44 -8.00 -28.91
C LEU A 51 -15.29 -6.77 -29.25
N GLN A 52 -14.77 -5.56 -29.09
CA GLN A 52 -15.53 -4.33 -29.38
C GLN A 52 -15.26 -3.81 -30.80
N PRO A 53 -16.31 -3.40 -31.54
CA PRO A 53 -16.16 -2.84 -32.88
C PRO A 53 -15.33 -1.54 -32.88
N LYS A 54 -14.56 -1.27 -33.94
CA LYS A 54 -13.72 -0.06 -34.15
C LYS A 54 -14.52 1.23 -34.33
N MET A 55 -15.27 1.62 -33.30
CA MET A 55 -16.15 2.79 -33.31
C MET A 55 -16.30 3.42 -31.91
N THR A 56 -16.93 4.60 -31.86
CA THR A 56 -17.22 5.31 -30.62
C THR A 56 -17.99 4.45 -29.62
N GLY A 57 -17.48 4.43 -28.40
CA GLY A 57 -18.05 3.81 -27.22
C GLY A 57 -17.47 2.48 -26.82
N ARG A 58 -16.19 2.33 -27.15
CA ARG A 58 -15.35 1.27 -26.60
C ARG A 58 -15.01 1.58 -25.15
N ILE A 59 -14.98 0.56 -24.33
CA ILE A 59 -14.41 0.64 -22.99
C ILE A 59 -13.04 -0.03 -23.01
N ARG A 60 -12.04 0.63 -22.45
CA ARG A 60 -10.67 0.11 -22.27
C ARG A 60 -10.27 0.27 -20.83
N ILE A 61 -9.29 -0.49 -20.37
CA ILE A 61 -8.60 -0.21 -19.12
C ILE A 61 -7.39 0.65 -19.45
N GLN A 62 -7.22 1.75 -18.73
CA GLN A 62 -6.14 2.72 -18.94
C GLN A 62 -5.39 2.98 -17.65
N TRP A 63 -4.11 3.30 -17.79
CA TRP A 63 -3.19 3.50 -16.68
C TRP A 63 -2.81 4.97 -16.56
N TRP A 64 -3.60 5.74 -15.80
CA TRP A 64 -3.46 7.20 -15.72
C TRP A 64 -2.88 7.67 -14.39
N ARG A 65 -2.26 8.84 -14.41
CA ARG A 65 -2.00 9.63 -13.20
C ARG A 65 -3.04 10.73 -13.17
N LYS A 66 -3.86 10.79 -12.12
CA LYS A 66 -4.87 11.83 -11.99
C LYS A 66 -4.20 13.18 -11.73
N GLU A 67 -3.16 13.16 -10.91
CA GLU A 67 -2.36 14.34 -10.57
C GLU A 67 -0.87 14.07 -10.76
N LYS A 68 -0.07 15.12 -11.02
CA LYS A 68 1.40 15.00 -11.09
C LYS A 68 2.01 14.42 -9.81
N LYS A 69 1.36 14.63 -8.66
CA LYS A 69 1.80 14.15 -7.35
C LYS A 69 1.45 12.68 -7.06
N ASP A 70 0.61 12.05 -7.89
CA ASP A 70 0.30 10.64 -7.73
C ASP A 70 1.58 9.81 -7.93
N ARG A 71 2.00 9.10 -6.88
CA ARG A 71 3.22 8.27 -6.91
C ARG A 71 3.09 7.05 -7.83
N TYR A 72 1.88 6.64 -8.16
CA TYR A 72 1.60 5.45 -8.96
C TYR A 72 0.48 5.72 -9.97
N LYS A 73 0.48 4.95 -11.07
CA LYS A 73 -0.61 4.97 -12.05
C LYS A 73 -1.82 4.21 -11.50
N ARG A 74 -3.01 4.71 -11.77
CA ARG A 74 -4.27 4.06 -11.45
C ARG A 74 -4.81 3.39 -12.70
N ALA A 75 -5.21 2.12 -12.56
CA ALA A 75 -6.03 1.45 -13.55
C ALA A 75 -7.44 2.05 -13.47
N VAL A 76 -7.93 2.57 -14.59
CA VAL A 76 -9.26 3.16 -14.71
C VAL A 76 -9.98 2.63 -15.95
N PRO A 77 -11.28 2.37 -15.88
CA PRO A 77 -12.06 2.09 -17.08
C PRO A 77 -12.27 3.41 -17.84
N ALA A 78 -11.87 3.43 -19.10
CA ALA A 78 -11.93 4.61 -19.96
C ALA A 78 -12.86 4.36 -21.16
N TYR A 79 -13.75 5.31 -21.42
CA TYR A 79 -14.64 5.29 -22.57
C TYR A 79 -14.01 6.05 -23.74
N TRP A 80 -13.84 5.36 -24.86
CA TRP A 80 -13.19 5.89 -26.06
C TRP A 80 -14.22 6.35 -27.09
N TYR A 81 -14.01 7.55 -27.63
CA TYR A 81 -14.86 8.14 -28.64
C TYR A 81 -14.05 8.90 -29.69
N TRP A 82 -14.58 8.94 -30.91
CA TRP A 82 -14.02 9.75 -31.99
C TRP A 82 -14.54 11.18 -31.89
N ALA A 83 -13.66 12.12 -31.60
CA ALA A 83 -14.01 13.54 -31.53
C ALA A 83 -13.92 14.18 -32.92
N LYS A 84 -15.09 14.57 -33.47
CA LYS A 84 -15.20 15.12 -34.84
C LYS A 84 -14.35 16.38 -35.04
N GLY A 85 -14.24 17.24 -34.03
CA GLY A 85 -13.48 18.48 -34.09
C GLY A 85 -11.96 18.28 -34.07
N SER A 86 -11.45 17.34 -33.26
CA SER A 86 -10.01 17.07 -33.14
C SER A 86 -9.48 16.05 -34.14
N LYS A 87 -10.37 15.39 -34.91
CA LYS A 87 -10.04 14.27 -35.81
C LYS A 87 -9.17 13.20 -35.10
N SER A 88 -9.44 12.96 -33.81
CA SER A 88 -8.67 12.03 -32.99
C SER A 88 -9.56 11.21 -32.07
N TRP A 89 -9.03 10.06 -31.62
CA TRP A 89 -9.64 9.29 -30.54
C TRP A 89 -9.34 9.96 -29.21
N LEU A 90 -10.39 10.25 -28.45
CA LEU A 90 -10.30 10.70 -27.07
C LEU A 90 -10.81 9.61 -26.14
N ALA A 91 -10.43 9.73 -24.86
CA ALA A 91 -10.83 8.81 -23.81
C ALA A 91 -11.19 9.61 -22.55
N ASP A 92 -12.32 9.25 -21.94
CA ASP A 92 -12.76 9.82 -20.67
C ASP A 92 -12.69 8.75 -19.57
N ASP A 93 -12.22 9.15 -18.38
CA ASP A 93 -12.25 8.31 -17.17
C ASP A 93 -13.69 8.05 -16.76
N HIS A 94 -13.99 6.81 -16.39
CA HIS A 94 -15.27 6.43 -15.81
C HIS A 94 -15.11 5.81 -14.42
N PRO A 95 -16.11 6.02 -13.55
CA PRO A 95 -16.11 5.40 -12.24
C PRO A 95 -16.29 3.87 -12.36
N ILE A 96 -15.58 3.14 -11.49
CA ILE A 96 -15.65 1.69 -11.38
C ILE A 96 -17.07 1.20 -11.05
N PRO A 97 -17.83 1.81 -10.12
CA PRO A 97 -19.18 1.35 -9.81
C PRO A 97 -20.13 1.31 -11.01
N GLY A 98 -20.75 0.14 -11.19
CA GLY A 98 -21.73 -0.12 -12.23
C GLY A 98 -21.12 -0.30 -13.62
N LEU A 99 -19.80 -0.53 -13.74
CA LEU A 99 -19.10 -0.74 -15.00
C LEU A 99 -19.75 -1.81 -15.87
N ARG A 100 -20.23 -2.91 -15.26
CA ARG A 100 -20.99 -3.98 -15.93
C ARG A 100 -22.16 -3.47 -16.78
N ARG A 101 -22.80 -2.38 -16.38
CA ARG A 101 -23.99 -1.81 -17.05
C ARG A 101 -23.64 -0.75 -18.10
N ARG A 102 -22.39 -0.28 -18.15
CA ARG A 102 -21.94 0.83 -19.01
C ARG A 102 -21.56 0.41 -20.43
N GLY A 103 -21.35 -0.88 -20.67
CA GLY A 103 -21.05 -1.39 -21.99
C GLY A 103 -22.17 -1.08 -22.99
N LYS A 104 -21.81 -0.60 -24.19
CA LYS A 104 -22.80 -0.42 -25.26
C LYS A 104 -23.41 -1.77 -25.66
N THR A 105 -24.73 -1.79 -25.82
CA THR A 105 -25.51 -3.01 -26.11
C THR A 105 -26.22 -2.98 -27.47
N GLN A 106 -26.17 -1.84 -28.16
CA GLN A 106 -26.90 -1.60 -29.41
C GLN A 106 -25.98 -1.61 -30.64
N GLY A 107 -26.58 -1.75 -31.82
CA GLY A 107 -25.89 -1.71 -33.10
C GLY A 107 -24.81 -2.79 -33.21
N LYS A 108 -23.62 -2.42 -33.69
CA LYS A 108 -22.50 -3.37 -33.88
C LYS A 108 -21.96 -3.96 -32.58
N PHE A 109 -22.31 -3.40 -31.42
CA PHE A 109 -21.94 -3.97 -30.11
C PHE A 109 -22.84 -5.13 -29.67
N HIS A 110 -24.02 -5.27 -30.29
CA HIS A 110 -25.02 -6.26 -29.90
C HIS A 110 -24.49 -7.70 -29.92
N ARG A 111 -23.69 -8.05 -30.95
CA ARG A 111 -23.18 -9.41 -31.17
C ARG A 111 -22.44 -9.98 -29.96
N ASN A 112 -21.64 -9.16 -29.29
CA ASN A 112 -20.81 -9.59 -28.17
C ASN A 112 -21.32 -9.06 -26.83
N ARG A 113 -22.55 -8.54 -26.75
CA ARG A 113 -23.03 -7.78 -25.58
C ARG A 113 -23.03 -8.58 -24.28
N GLU A 114 -23.40 -9.86 -24.32
CA GLU A 114 -23.47 -10.68 -23.09
C GLU A 114 -22.07 -11.03 -22.60
N VAL A 115 -21.16 -11.39 -23.51
CA VAL A 115 -19.74 -11.60 -23.19
C VAL A 115 -19.12 -10.32 -22.64
N MET A 116 -19.41 -9.16 -23.25
CA MET A 116 -18.95 -7.86 -22.78
C MET A 116 -19.45 -7.53 -21.38
N LYS A 117 -20.71 -7.84 -21.04
CA LYS A 117 -21.22 -7.65 -19.67
C LYS A 117 -20.46 -8.51 -18.66
N VAL A 118 -20.12 -9.76 -19.02
CA VAL A 118 -19.33 -10.64 -18.15
C VAL A 118 -17.93 -10.06 -17.96
N LEU A 119 -17.24 -9.69 -19.04
CA LEU A 119 -15.90 -9.11 -18.97
C LEU A 119 -15.87 -7.79 -18.19
N LEU A 120 -16.87 -6.92 -18.36
CA LEU A 120 -16.98 -5.67 -17.60
C LEU A 120 -17.32 -5.91 -16.12
N GLY A 121 -18.00 -7.02 -15.79
CA GLY A 121 -18.19 -7.46 -14.41
C GLY A 121 -16.86 -7.88 -13.78
N VAL A 122 -16.12 -8.77 -14.45
CA VAL A 122 -14.77 -9.20 -14.02
C VAL A 122 -13.83 -8.00 -13.90
N ALA A 123 -13.88 -7.06 -14.85
CA ALA A 123 -13.11 -5.81 -14.80
C ALA A 123 -13.40 -5.03 -13.52
N GLN A 124 -14.69 -4.90 -13.18
CA GLN A 124 -15.12 -4.17 -12.00
C GLN A 124 -14.54 -4.81 -10.74
N ASP A 125 -14.69 -6.13 -10.59
CA ASP A 125 -14.22 -6.86 -9.43
C ASP A 125 -12.69 -6.75 -9.26
N LEU A 126 -11.93 -6.89 -10.36
CA LEU A 126 -10.47 -6.74 -10.34
C LEU A 126 -10.03 -5.31 -10.01
N LEU A 127 -10.68 -4.29 -10.56
CA LEU A 127 -10.37 -2.87 -10.28
C LEU A 127 -10.68 -2.50 -8.82
N GLU A 128 -11.79 -3.03 -8.27
CA GLU A 128 -12.13 -2.87 -6.86
C GLU A 128 -11.13 -3.59 -5.95
N MET A 129 -10.76 -4.84 -6.29
CA MET A 129 -9.75 -5.61 -5.57
C MET A 129 -8.40 -4.90 -5.55
N ARG A 130 -7.95 -4.41 -6.72
CA ARG A 130 -6.72 -3.63 -6.84
C ARG A 130 -6.73 -2.39 -5.94
N THR A 131 -7.85 -1.67 -5.94
CA THR A 131 -8.01 -0.46 -5.12
C THR A 131 -7.95 -0.79 -3.63
N LYS A 132 -8.58 -1.89 -3.20
CA LYS A 132 -8.52 -2.39 -1.82
C LYS A 132 -7.08 -2.73 -1.42
N LEU A 133 -6.35 -3.50 -2.24
CA LEU A 133 -4.96 -3.89 -1.97
C LEU A 133 -4.04 -2.67 -1.84
N ILE A 134 -4.14 -1.71 -2.75
CA ILE A 134 -3.32 -0.49 -2.69
C ILE A 134 -3.65 0.35 -1.45
N ASN A 135 -4.92 0.47 -1.10
CA ASN A 135 -5.33 1.20 0.10
C ASN A 135 -4.81 0.51 1.37
N GLN A 136 -4.80 -0.83 1.42
CA GLN A 136 -4.23 -1.59 2.52
C GLN A 136 -2.72 -1.38 2.64
N ILE A 137 -1.97 -1.43 1.53
CA ILE A 137 -0.52 -1.12 1.53
C ILE A 137 -0.28 0.32 2.03
N ALA A 138 -1.08 1.28 1.55
CA ALA A 138 -0.94 2.68 1.94
C ALA A 138 -1.23 2.89 3.43
N ALA A 139 -2.29 2.26 3.97
CA ALA A 139 -2.65 2.30 5.38
C ALA A 139 -1.55 1.67 6.25
N PHE A 140 -1.11 0.46 5.91
CA PHE A 140 -0.03 -0.23 6.61
C PHE A 140 1.25 0.60 6.66
N SER A 141 1.64 1.22 5.53
CA SER A 141 2.81 2.10 5.47
C SER A 141 2.65 3.35 6.34
N ALA A 142 1.45 3.94 6.37
CA ALA A 142 1.16 5.11 7.20
C ALA A 142 1.21 4.77 8.69
N ASP A 143 0.61 3.66 9.10
CA ASP A 143 0.56 3.24 10.50
C ASP A 143 1.94 2.83 11.01
N THR A 144 2.71 2.09 10.20
CA THR A 144 4.11 1.76 10.51
C THR A 144 4.94 3.03 10.72
N LYS A 145 4.80 4.05 9.87
CA LYS A 145 5.53 5.32 10.03
C LYS A 145 5.15 6.07 11.31
N LYS A 146 3.88 6.06 11.69
CA LYS A 146 3.38 6.72 12.90
C LYS A 146 3.94 6.07 14.18
N VAL A 147 4.10 4.75 14.20
CA VAL A 147 4.56 4.01 15.39
C VAL A 147 6.09 3.92 15.46
N VAL A 148 6.73 3.50 14.37
CA VAL A 148 8.16 3.19 14.35
C VAL A 148 9.02 4.45 14.44
N GLY A 149 8.60 5.55 13.81
CA GLY A 149 9.37 6.80 13.82
C GLY A 149 9.59 7.37 15.23
N PRO A 150 8.52 7.61 16.01
CA PRO A 150 8.64 8.06 17.40
C PRO A 150 9.34 7.06 18.31
N ALA A 151 9.03 5.76 18.19
CA ALA A 151 9.64 4.73 19.02
C ALA A 151 11.16 4.64 18.78
N GLY A 152 11.61 4.69 17.53
CA GLY A 152 13.02 4.71 17.17
C GLY A 152 13.76 5.93 17.71
N ARG A 153 13.13 7.12 17.65
CA ARG A 153 13.70 8.33 18.27
C ARG A 153 13.85 8.21 19.78
N LYS A 154 12.81 7.71 20.46
CA LYS A 154 12.84 7.51 21.93
C LYS A 154 13.90 6.49 22.33
N ALA A 155 14.02 5.38 21.61
CA ALA A 155 15.04 4.37 21.84
C ALA A 155 16.45 4.92 21.60
N GLY A 156 16.65 5.71 20.54
CA GLY A 156 17.92 6.38 20.25
C GLY A 156 18.35 7.34 21.35
N ALA A 157 17.42 8.18 21.83
CA ALA A 157 17.66 9.09 22.95
C ALA A 157 18.02 8.32 24.23
N SER A 158 17.27 7.27 24.53
CA SER A 158 17.53 6.41 25.71
C SER A 158 18.91 5.75 25.63
N LYS A 159 19.30 5.26 24.44
CA LYS A 159 20.64 4.67 24.22
C LYS A 159 21.76 5.68 24.37
N GLN A 160 21.54 6.94 23.97
CA GLN A 160 22.51 8.01 24.16
C GLN A 160 22.67 8.36 25.65
N THR A 161 21.56 8.40 26.40
CA THR A 161 21.59 8.57 27.87
C THR A 161 22.34 7.44 28.53
N LEU A 162 22.08 6.18 28.18
CA LEU A 162 22.79 5.02 28.72
C LEU A 162 24.30 5.10 28.46
N ARG A 163 24.72 5.42 27.23
CA ARG A 163 26.15 5.61 26.88
C ARG A 163 26.81 6.72 27.68
N ARG A 164 26.07 7.80 27.96
CA ARG A 164 26.56 8.89 28.80
C ARG A 164 26.75 8.42 30.24
N ILE A 165 25.79 7.69 30.80
CA ILE A 165 25.88 7.13 32.15
C ILE A 165 27.06 6.16 32.25
N GLU A 166 27.21 5.24 31.29
CA GLU A 166 28.35 4.32 31.21
C GLU A 166 29.69 5.08 31.21
N SER A 167 29.83 6.11 30.38
CA SER A 167 31.04 6.95 30.35
C SER A 167 31.30 7.71 31.65
N GLU A 168 30.26 8.12 32.37
CA GLU A 168 30.40 8.82 33.66
C GLU A 168 30.79 7.84 34.79
N VAL A 169 30.27 6.61 34.75
CA VAL A 169 30.65 5.50 35.64
C VAL A 169 32.11 5.10 35.42
N ASP A 170 32.53 4.89 34.16
CA ASP A 170 33.91 4.53 33.82
C ASP A 170 34.92 5.63 34.20
N ALA A 171 34.48 6.90 34.22
CA ALA A 171 35.28 8.03 34.66
C ALA A 171 35.37 8.16 36.20
N GLY A 172 34.78 7.23 36.97
CA GLY A 172 34.83 7.21 38.43
C GLY A 172 34.01 8.32 39.10
N LYS A 173 33.03 8.91 38.41
CA LYS A 173 32.17 9.94 39.00
C LYS A 173 31.15 9.30 39.94
N HIS A 174 31.02 9.86 41.14
CA HIS A 174 29.98 9.47 42.09
C HIS A 174 28.63 10.04 41.61
N PHE A 175 27.66 9.18 41.33
CA PHE A 175 26.30 9.60 41.02
C PHE A 175 25.59 10.03 42.30
N ASP A 176 25.15 11.29 42.35
CA ASP A 176 24.28 11.79 43.40
C ASP A 176 22.82 11.48 43.02
N TRP A 177 22.24 10.47 43.66
CA TRP A 177 20.86 10.02 43.42
C TRP A 177 19.80 10.94 44.05
N SER A 178 20.20 12.06 44.66
CA SER A 178 19.34 12.94 45.46
C SER A 178 18.44 13.90 44.67
N LEU A 179 18.34 13.78 43.34
CA LEU A 179 17.58 14.71 42.49
C LEU A 179 16.42 14.11 41.68
N GLU A 180 15.98 12.89 41.95
CA GLU A 180 14.73 12.35 41.39
C GLU A 180 13.57 12.44 42.40
N GLY A 181 13.30 13.66 42.87
CA GLY A 181 12.07 14.00 43.58
C GLY A 181 10.93 14.25 42.59
N THR A 182 10.07 13.25 42.40
CA THR A 182 8.62 13.37 42.11
C THR A 182 8.13 14.67 41.47
N SER A 183 8.10 14.74 40.13
CA SER A 183 7.16 15.63 39.44
C SER A 183 5.90 14.82 39.13
N SER A 184 4.95 14.86 40.06
CA SER A 184 3.58 14.43 39.81
C SER A 184 2.80 15.59 39.16
N ASP A 185 2.96 15.78 37.86
CA ASP A 185 2.00 16.61 37.11
C ASP A 185 0.75 15.77 36.86
N LYS A 186 -0.28 15.99 37.70
CA LYS A 186 -1.65 15.60 37.39
C LYS A 186 -2.17 16.52 36.28
N PRO A 187 -2.78 16.00 35.21
CA PRO A 187 -3.48 16.85 34.25
C PRO A 187 -4.77 17.38 34.87
N ASP A 188 -4.91 18.71 34.93
CA ASP A 188 -6.15 19.39 35.27
C ASP A 188 -7.23 19.06 34.22
N LEU A 189 -8.36 18.58 34.71
CA LEU A 189 -9.61 18.47 33.97
C LEU A 189 -10.46 19.70 34.29
N THR A 190 -10.56 20.61 33.32
CA THR A 190 -11.66 21.58 33.18
C THR A 190 -12.15 21.56 31.75
#